data_AF-A0A4Q5QPG2-F1
#
_entry.id   AF-A0A4Q5QPG2-F1
#
_cell.length_a   1.000
_cell.length_b   1.000
_cell.length_c   1.000
_cell.angle_alpha   90.00
_cell.angle_beta   90.00
_cell.angle_gamma   90.00
#
_symmetry.space_group_name_H-M   'P 1'
#
loop_
_entity.id
_entity.type
_entity.pdbx_description
1 polymer ?
#
loop_
_entity_poly.entity_id
_entity_poly.type
_entity_poly.pdbx_seq_one_letter_code
_entity_poly.pdbx_strand_id
1 'polypeptide(L)'
;MTAELTLGQVGEAAEAVLPETPFVARGLRLDWAAKRGLDIGVAATALFLLLPLMLLIAVLVWAGDRKAPIFRHMRLGRDGRSFGCLK
;
A
#
# COMPACT_ATOMS: atom_id res chain seq x y z
N MET A 1 25.21 -31.86 -27.53
CA MET A 1 25.39 -32.05 -26.07
C MET A 1 26.08 -30.85 -25.41
N THR A 2 25.86 -29.61 -25.91
CA THR A 2 26.48 -28.38 -25.38
C THR A 2 25.50 -27.21 -25.24
N ALA A 3 24.25 -27.34 -25.73
CA ALA A 3 23.24 -26.27 -25.66
C ALA A 3 22.28 -26.39 -24.46
N GLU A 4 22.18 -27.57 -23.83
CA GLU A 4 21.32 -27.81 -22.66
C GLU A 4 21.95 -27.28 -21.35
N LEU A 5 23.29 -27.23 -21.29
CA LEU A 5 24.01 -26.81 -20.09
C LEU A 5 23.91 -25.29 -19.82
N THR A 6 23.75 -24.47 -20.86
CA THR A 6 23.64 -23.01 -20.67
C THR A 6 22.27 -22.59 -20.16
N LEU A 7 21.18 -23.20 -20.64
CA LEU A 7 19.81 -22.88 -20.22
C LEU A 7 19.57 -23.18 -18.73
N GLY A 8 20.11 -24.29 -18.21
CA GLY A 8 20.04 -24.63 -16.79
C GLY A 8 20.82 -23.65 -15.90
N GLN A 9 21.99 -23.19 -16.37
CA GLN A 9 22.82 -22.22 -15.64
C GLN A 9 22.20 -20.82 -15.59
N VAL A 10 21.43 -20.39 -16.60
CA VAL A 10 20.73 -19.10 -16.55
C VAL A 10 19.57 -19.13 -15.54
N GLY A 11 18.90 -20.28 -15.40
CA GLY A 11 17.84 -20.48 -14.41
C GLY A 11 18.35 -20.43 -12.97
N GLU A 12 19.46 -21.11 -12.68
CA GLU A 12 20.09 -21.10 -11.35
C GLU A 12 20.60 -19.69 -10.97
N ALA A 13 21.21 -18.98 -11.93
CA ALA A 13 21.67 -17.62 -11.71
C ALA A 13 20.51 -16.63 -11.49
N ALA A 14 19.35 -16.86 -12.13
CA ALA A 14 18.16 -16.04 -11.92
C ALA A 14 17.56 -16.25 -10.52
N GLU A 15 17.50 -17.50 -10.04
CA GLU A 15 16.97 -17.83 -8.71
C GLU A 15 17.92 -17.35 -7.59
N ALA A 16 19.24 -17.35 -7.83
CA ALA A 16 20.23 -16.80 -6.91
C ALA A 16 20.25 -15.26 -6.83
N VAL A 17 19.75 -14.56 -7.86
CA VAL A 17 19.70 -13.09 -7.92
C VAL A 17 18.38 -12.54 -7.37
N LEU A 18 17.31 -13.35 -7.32
CA LEU A 18 16.08 -12.95 -6.67
C LEU A 18 16.28 -13.03 -5.15
N PRO A 19 16.36 -11.90 -4.42
CA PRO A 19 16.37 -11.97 -2.97
C PRO A 19 15.06 -12.62 -2.53
N GLU A 20 15.15 -13.75 -1.81
CA GLU A 20 14.09 -14.23 -0.93
C GLU A 20 13.83 -13.14 0.10
N THR A 21 13.00 -12.15 -0.23
CA THR A 21 12.79 -10.99 0.64
C THR A 21 12.05 -11.47 1.88
N PRO A 22 12.70 -11.56 3.06
CA PRO A 22 11.99 -11.78 4.29
C PRO A 22 11.54 -10.39 4.74
N PHE A 23 10.68 -9.76 3.93
CA PHE A 23 10.06 -8.51 4.34
C PHE A 23 9.00 -8.88 5.37
N VAL A 24 9.41 -8.90 6.65
CA VAL A 24 8.65 -8.63 7.87
C VAL A 24 9.33 -9.41 9.00
N ALA A 25 10.23 -8.75 9.72
CA ALA A 25 10.46 -9.09 11.11
C ALA A 25 9.13 -8.84 11.83
N ARG A 26 8.38 -9.91 12.15
CA ARG A 26 7.17 -9.83 12.96
C ARG A 26 7.56 -9.33 14.34
N GLY A 27 7.54 -8.02 14.55
CA GLY A 27 7.49 -7.43 15.89
C GLY A 27 6.39 -8.14 16.68
N LEU A 28 6.57 -8.30 17.99
CA LEU A 28 5.65 -9.02 18.87
C LEU A 28 4.19 -8.64 18.53
N ARG A 29 3.29 -9.62 18.46
CA ARG A 29 1.89 -9.44 18.01
C ARG A 29 1.16 -8.32 18.78
N LEU A 30 1.57 -8.05 20.02
CA LEU A 30 1.06 -6.97 20.86
C LEU A 30 1.42 -5.57 20.33
N ASP A 31 2.67 -5.34 19.94
CA ASP A 31 3.15 -4.02 19.49
C ASP A 31 2.44 -3.61 18.20
N TRP A 32 2.24 -4.58 17.31
CA TRP A 32 1.49 -4.42 16.07
C TRP A 32 0.01 -4.10 16.31
N ALA A 33 -0.64 -4.82 17.22
CA ALA A 33 -2.04 -4.59 17.55
C ALA A 33 -2.25 -3.21 18.20
N ALA A 34 -1.36 -2.82 19.13
CA ALA A 34 -1.40 -1.52 19.78
C ALA A 34 -1.20 -0.38 18.77
N LYS A 35 -0.18 -0.48 17.90
CA LYS A 35 0.05 0.49 16.82
C LYS A 35 -1.15 0.61 15.91
N ARG A 36 -1.73 -0.52 15.50
CA ARG A 36 -2.91 -0.52 14.62
C ARG A 36 -4.13 0.08 15.29
N GLY A 37 -4.33 -0.18 16.58
CA GLY A 37 -5.41 0.42 17.37
C GLY A 37 -5.28 1.94 17.44
N LEU A 38 -4.07 2.44 17.71
CA LEU A 38 -3.79 3.88 17.70
C LEU A 38 -4.05 4.50 16.33
N ASP A 39 -3.51 3.91 15.26
CA ASP A 39 -3.67 4.42 13.89
C ASP A 39 -5.17 4.52 13.53
N ILE A 40 -5.98 3.51 13.87
CA ILE A 40 -7.43 3.51 13.60
C ILE A 40 -8.15 4.54 14.47
N GLY A 41 -7.84 4.61 15.76
CA GLY A 41 -8.50 5.54 16.68
C GLY A 41 -8.26 7.00 16.31
N VAL A 42 -7.00 7.34 16.01
CA VAL A 42 -6.61 8.69 15.56
C VAL A 42 -7.25 9.00 14.21
N ALA A 43 -7.19 8.07 13.24
CA ALA A 43 -7.80 8.29 11.93
C ALA A 43 -9.32 8.48 12.00
N ALA A 44 -10.03 7.67 12.81
CA ALA A 44 -11.48 7.78 12.97
C ALA A 44 -11.87 9.11 13.64
N THR A 45 -11.14 9.52 14.68
CA THR A 45 -11.39 10.78 15.39
C THR A 45 -11.13 11.98 14.48
N ALA A 46 -9.99 11.99 13.79
CA ALA A 46 -9.65 13.05 12.84
C ALA A 46 -10.69 13.11 11.70
N LEU A 47 -11.07 11.96 11.15
CA LEU A 47 -12.06 11.91 10.07
C LEU A 47 -13.41 12.46 10.54
N PHE A 48 -13.89 12.10 11.72
CA PHE A 48 -15.16 12.61 12.26
C PHE A 48 -15.14 14.13 12.44
N LEU A 49 -14.05 14.67 13.00
CA LEU A 49 -13.91 16.11 13.23
C LEU A 49 -13.76 16.90 11.92
N LEU A 50 -13.03 16.36 10.95
CA LEU A 50 -12.77 17.03 9.67
C LEU A 50 -13.84 16.73 8.60
N LEU A 51 -14.73 15.77 8.82
CA LEU A 51 -15.79 15.37 7.88
C LEU A 51 -16.60 16.55 7.33
N PRO A 52 -17.13 17.50 8.14
CA PRO A 52 -17.91 18.61 7.60
C PRO A 52 -17.08 19.51 6.68
N LEU A 53 -15.82 19.76 7.02
CA LEU A 53 -14.90 20.54 6.19
C LEU A 53 -14.58 19.81 4.88
N MET A 54 -14.30 18.50 4.94
CA MET A 54 -14.03 17.69 3.76
C MET A 54 -15.23 17.65 2.80
N LEU A 55 -16.45 17.53 3.32
CA LEU A 55 -17.67 17.59 2.51
C LEU A 55 -17.83 18.94 1.82
N LEU A 56 -17.62 20.04 2.55
CA LEU A 56 -17.68 21.38 1.97
C LEU A 56 -16.69 21.53 0.81
N ILE A 57 -15.43 21.11 1.02
CA ILE A 57 -14.40 21.16 -0.03
C ILE A 57 -14.79 20.27 -1.21
N ALA A 58 -15.30 19.07 -0.97
CA ALA A 58 -15.72 18.15 -2.03
C ALA A 58 -16.84 18.74 -2.90
N VAL A 59 -17.83 19.43 -2.29
CA VAL A 59 -18.89 20.13 -3.04
C VAL A 59 -18.32 21.27 -3.87
N LEU A 60 -17.40 22.07 -3.31
CA LEU A 60 -16.77 23.18 -4.04
C LEU A 60 -15.95 22.70 -5.24
N VAL A 61 -15.15 21.65 -5.07
CA VAL A 61 -14.36 21.04 -6.16
C VAL A 61 -15.28 20.48 -7.24
N TRP A 62 -16.35 19.78 -6.84
CA TRP A 62 -17.31 19.24 -7.80
C TRP A 62 -18.07 20.35 -8.54
N ALA A 63 -18.42 21.44 -7.87
CA ALA A 63 -19.10 22.58 -8.50
C ALA A 63 -18.21 23.29 -9.53
N GLY A 64 -16.89 23.38 -9.28
CA GLY A 64 -15.92 23.98 -10.20
C GLY A 64 -15.58 23.09 -11.40
N ASP A 65 -15.07 21.89 -11.13
CA ASP A 65 -14.48 21.04 -12.17
C ASP A 65 -15.47 20.02 -12.75
N ARG A 66 -16.62 19.80 -12.08
CA ARG A 66 -17.62 18.73 -12.37
C ARG A 66 -17.02 17.32 -12.41
N LYS A 67 -15.82 17.14 -11.88
CA LYS A 67 -15.13 15.84 -11.76
C LYS A 67 -15.24 15.30 -10.35
N ALA A 68 -15.04 14.00 -10.21
CA ALA A 68 -15.02 13.35 -8.91
C ALA A 68 -13.91 13.98 -8.04
N PRO A 69 -14.19 14.50 -6.85
CA PRO A 69 -13.18 15.17 -6.01
C PRO A 69 -12.19 14.21 -5.34
N ILE A 70 -12.47 12.89 -5.37
CA ILE A 70 -11.63 11.86 -4.75
C ILE A 70 -11.14 10.90 -5.84
N PHE A 71 -9.84 10.64 -5.88
CA PHE A 71 -9.21 9.73 -6.83
C PHE A 71 -8.38 8.67 -6.12
N ARG A 72 -8.21 7.51 -6.75
CA ARG A 72 -7.36 6.42 -6.24
C ARG A 72 -6.11 6.26 -7.11
N HIS A 73 -4.94 6.25 -6.49
CA HIS A 73 -3.68 5.93 -7.14
C HIS A 73 -3.13 4.62 -6.59
N MET A 74 -2.93 3.63 -7.45
CA MET A 74 -2.42 2.31 -7.04
C MET A 74 -0.96 2.40 -6.57
N ARG A 75 -0.67 1.81 -5.41
CA ARG A 75 0.66 1.68 -4.81
C ARG A 75 0.84 0.28 -4.21
N LEU A 76 2.08 -0.22 -4.15
CA LEU A 76 2.41 -1.46 -3.46
C LEU A 76 2.49 -1.20 -1.95
N GLY A 77 1.79 -2.00 -1.17
CA GLY A 77 1.68 -1.89 0.29
C GLY A 77 2.27 -3.10 1.01
N ARG A 78 1.74 -3.42 2.19
CA ARG A 78 2.21 -4.52 3.05
C ARG A 78 2.15 -5.87 2.32
N ASP A 79 3.20 -6.66 2.45
CA ASP A 79 3.36 -8.00 1.86
C ASP A 79 3.18 -8.01 0.33
N GLY A 80 3.60 -6.92 -0.33
CA GLY A 80 3.45 -6.76 -1.79
C GLY A 80 2.01 -6.55 -2.27
N ARG A 81 1.04 -6.43 -1.35
CA ARG A 81 -0.38 -6.23 -1.71
C ARG A 81 -0.60 -4.81 -2.23
N SER A 82 -1.21 -4.69 -3.40
CA SER A 82 -1.55 -3.38 -3.97
C SER A 82 -2.69 -2.72 -3.20
N PHE A 83 -2.62 -1.39 -3.05
CA PHE A 83 -3.66 -0.57 -2.43
C PHE A 83 -3.91 0.70 -3.26
N GLY A 84 -5.16 1.14 -3.31
CA GLY A 84 -5.53 2.43 -3.91
C GLY A 84 -5.35 3.54 -2.87
N CYS A 85 -4.28 4.33 -2.99
CA CYS A 85 -4.06 5.51 -2.19
C CYS A 85 -5.06 6.60 -2.62
N LEU A 86 -5.97 6.97 -1.72
CA LEU A 86 -6.94 8.04 -1.98
C LEU A 86 -6.26 9.41 -1.87
N LYS A 87 -6.54 10.27 -2.84
CA LYS A 87 -6.09 11.66 -2.90
C LYS A 87 -7.25 12.57 -3.27
#